data_AF-A0A4R1M9K9-F1
#
_entry.id   AF-A0A4R1M9K9-F1
#
_cell.length_a   1.000
_cell.length_b   1.000
_cell.length_c   1.000
_cell.angle_alpha   90.00
_cell.angle_beta   90.00
_cell.angle_gamma   90.00
#
_symmetry.space_group_name_H-M   'P 1'
#
loop_
_entity.id
_entity.type
_entity.pdbx_description
1 polymer ?
#
loop_
_entity_poly.entity_id
_entity_poly.type
_entity_poly.pdbx_seq_one_letter_code
_entity_poly.pdbx_strand_id
1 'polypeptide(L)' 'MPHWEHIRNGHVVSINAGQDVRGRWSWSYTIDGDGYTEMRDRPLKSADAARLEAELDANVKADRLPAGDAVE' A
#
# COMPACT_ATOMS: atom_id res chain seq x y z
N MET A 1 -8.07 1.52 11.64
CA MET A 1 -7.08 0.87 10.76
C MET A 1 -6.09 1.96 10.37
N PRO A 2 -4.77 1.77 10.56
CA PRO A 2 -3.79 2.74 10.12
C PRO A 2 -3.82 2.92 8.59
N HIS A 3 -3.69 4.17 8.17
CA HIS A 3 -3.73 4.62 6.78
C HIS A 3 -2.55 5.56 6.54
N TRP A 4 -1.88 5.40 5.39
CA TRP A 4 -0.78 6.22 4.94
C TRP A 4 -0.99 6.61 3.48
N GLU A 5 -0.60 7.82 3.12
CA GLU A 5 -0.67 8.30 1.74
C GLU A 5 0.60 9.06 1.39
N HIS A 6 1.14 8.82 0.21
CA HIS A 6 2.29 9.53 -0.34
C HIS A 6 2.26 9.53 -1.86
N ILE A 7 3.06 10.41 -2.46
CA ILE A 7 3.17 10.49 -3.93
C ILE A 7 4.42 9.75 -4.41
N ARG A 8 4.24 8.95 -5.46
CA ARG A 8 5.33 8.24 -6.12
C ARG A 8 5.16 8.28 -7.64
N ASN A 9 6.18 8.74 -8.34
CA ASN A 9 6.20 8.81 -9.81
C ASN A 9 4.97 9.56 -10.39
N GLY A 10 4.51 10.61 -9.70
CA GLY A 10 3.31 11.34 -10.11
C GLY A 10 1.98 10.64 -9.82
N HIS A 11 1.97 9.62 -8.97
CA HIS A 11 0.76 8.90 -8.56
C HIS A 11 0.53 8.97 -7.05
N VAL A 12 -0.73 9.07 -6.63
CA VAL A 12 -1.10 9.02 -5.21
C VAL A 12 -1.18 7.57 -4.76
N VAL A 13 -0.31 7.17 -3.85
CA VAL A 13 -0.30 5.83 -3.26
C VAL A 13 -0.98 5.89 -1.91
N SER A 14 -2.13 5.23 -1.76
CA SER A 14 -2.86 5.14 -0.49
C SER A 14 -2.76 3.71 0.05
N ILE A 15 -2.20 3.55 1.25
CA ILE A 15 -1.93 2.28 1.91
C ILE A 15 -2.79 2.16 3.16
N ASN A 16 -3.43 1.02 3.32
CA ASN A 16 -4.20 0.64 4.49
C ASN A 16 -3.63 -0.63 5.10
N ALA A 17 -3.42 -0.66 6.41
CA ALA A 17 -3.13 -1.91 7.12
C ALA A 17 -4.26 -2.27 8.09
N GLY A 18 -4.67 -3.53 8.06
CA GLY A 18 -5.70 -4.10 8.91
C GLY A 18 -5.12 -5.18 9.81
N GLN A 19 -5.75 -5.41 10.96
CA GLN A 19 -5.46 -6.57 11.80
C GLN A 19 -6.72 -7.42 11.91
N ASP A 20 -6.60 -8.72 11.64
CA ASP A 20 -7.72 -9.65 11.79
C ASP A 20 -7.88 -10.13 13.24
N VAL A 21 -9.00 -10.81 13.53
CA VAL A 21 -9.37 -11.30 14.87
C VAL A 21 -8.34 -12.23 15.53
N ARG A 22 -7.44 -12.82 14.75
CA ARG A 22 -6.33 -13.67 15.20
C ARG A 22 -5.03 -12.87 15.41
N GLY A 23 -5.10 -11.54 15.38
CA GLY A 23 -3.97 -10.64 15.62
C GLY A 23 -3.00 -10.52 14.44
N ARG A 24 -3.36 -11.02 13.26
CA ARG A 24 -2.48 -11.00 12.10
C ARG A 24 -2.73 -9.76 11.25
N TRP A 25 -1.64 -9.16 10.79
CA TRP A 25 -1.70 -7.97 9.99
C TRP A 25 -1.80 -8.31 8.50
N SER A 26 -2.63 -7.57 7.80
CA SER A 26 -2.72 -7.53 6.35
C SER A 26 -2.56 -6.08 5.89
N TRP A 27 -2.22 -5.90 4.62
CA TRP A 27 -2.18 -4.61 3.97
C TRP A 27 -2.93 -4.63 2.65
N SER A 28 -3.36 -3.46 2.23
CA SER A 28 -3.90 -3.19 0.91
C SER A 28 -3.52 -1.79 0.48
N TYR A 29 -3.40 -1.55 -0.80
CA TYR A 29 -3.15 -0.22 -1.34
C TYR A 29 -3.93 0.04 -2.62
N THR A 30 -4.06 1.32 -2.96
CA THR A 30 -4.57 1.84 -4.23
C THR A 30 -3.58 2.85 -4.81
N ILE A 31 -3.56 2.98 -6.14
CA ILE A 31 -2.77 3.98 -6.86
C ILE A 31 -3.74 4.88 -7.61
N ASP A 32 -3.71 6.19 -7.33
CA ASP A 32 -4.67 7.20 -7.83
C ASP A 32 -6.14 6.91 -7.47
N GLY A 33 -6.35 6.14 -6.40
CA GLY A 33 -7.68 5.63 -6.04
C GLY A 33 -8.20 4.52 -6.96
N ASP A 34 -7.42 4.10 -7.96
CA ASP A 34 -7.68 2.95 -8.82
C ASP A 34 -6.80 1.75 -8.42
N GLY A 35 -7.10 0.57 -8.97
CA GLY A 35 -6.27 -0.62 -8.79
C GLY A 35 -6.08 -1.07 -7.34
N TYR A 36 -7.13 -1.59 -6.71
CA TYR A 36 -7.03 -2.21 -5.38
C TYR A 36 -6.11 -3.44 -5.41
N THR A 37 -5.03 -3.38 -4.63
CA THR A 37 -4.12 -4.51 -4.42
C THR A 37 -4.10 -4.85 -2.94
N GLU A 38 -4.36 -6.11 -2.59
CA GLU A 38 -4.34 -6.59 -1.20
C GLU A 38 -3.36 -7.76 -1.03
N MET A 39 -2.83 -7.85 0.18
CA MET A 39 -2.02 -8.97 0.60
C MET A 39 -2.86 -10.27 0.69
N ARG A 40 -2.51 -11.29 -0.11
CA ARG A 40 -3.27 -12.55 -0.15
C ARG A 40 -2.65 -13.73 0.60
N ASP A 41 -1.34 -13.73 0.84
CA ASP A 41 -0.63 -15.00 1.06
C ASP A 41 -0.02 -15.19 2.45
N ARG A 42 0.41 -14.13 3.16
CA ARG A 42 1.12 -14.28 4.45
C ARG A 42 0.70 -13.30 5.52
N PRO A 43 0.09 -13.74 6.63
CA PRO A 43 -0.19 -12.86 7.74
C PRO A 43 1.09 -12.25 8.34
N LEU A 44 1.12 -10.93 8.49
CA LEU A 44 2.25 -10.19 9.06
C LEU A 44 2.15 -10.07 10.58
N LYS A 45 3.32 -9.93 11.21
CA LYS A 45 3.45 -9.91 12.66
C LYS A 45 3.17 -8.53 13.28
N SER A 46 3.16 -7.46 12.47
CA SER A 46 3.05 -6.09 12.97
C SER A 46 2.53 -5.13 11.89
N ALA A 47 1.93 -4.01 12.34
CA ALA A 47 1.50 -2.92 11.47
C ALA A 47 2.65 -2.34 10.64
N ASP A 48 3.83 -2.23 11.25
CA ASP A 48 5.01 -1.66 10.62
C ASP A 48 5.51 -2.52 9.46
N ALA A 49 5.53 -3.85 9.66
CA ALA A 49 5.83 -4.80 8.58
C ALA A 49 4.81 -4.72 7.45
N ALA A 50 3.52 -4.55 7.78
CA ALA A 50 2.45 -4.40 6.80
C ALA A 50 2.58 -3.11 5.98
N ARG A 51 2.93 -2.01 6.63
CA ARG A 51 3.25 -0.76 5.95
C ARG A 51 4.45 -0.93 5.01
N LEU A 52 5.57 -1.46 5.52
CA LEU A 52 6.82 -1.51 4.77
C LEU A 52 6.71 -2.39 3.52
N GLU A 53 6.02 -3.52 3.62
CA GLU A 53 5.77 -4.40 2.47
C GLU A 53 4.82 -3.75 1.45
N ALA A 54 3.72 -3.15 1.91
CA ALA A 54 2.79 -2.44 1.02
C ALA A 54 3.46 -1.26 0.31
N GLU A 55 4.28 -0.50 1.03
CA GLU A 55 5.01 0.65 0.50
C GLU A 55 6.02 0.21 -0.58
N LEU A 56 6.76 -0.87 -0.33
CA LEU A 56 7.66 -1.46 -1.33
C LEU A 56 6.91 -1.92 -2.59
N ASP A 57 5.84 -2.69 -2.43
CA ASP A 57 5.09 -3.24 -3.57
C ASP A 57 4.39 -2.13 -4.37
N ALA A 58 3.73 -1.20 -3.68
CA ALA A 58 3.06 -0.06 -4.31
C ALA A 58 4.05 0.86 -5.04
N ASN A 59 5.22 1.13 -4.45
CA ASN A 59 6.24 1.95 -5.09
C ASN A 59 6.80 1.28 -6.35
N VAL A 60 7.10 -0.03 -6.30
CA VAL A 60 7.55 -0.78 -7.48
C VAL A 60 6.50 -0.75 -8.59
N LYS A 61 5.22 -0.81 -8.23
CA LYS A 61 4.12 -0.75 -9.19
C LYS A 61 3.95 0.66 -9.77
N ALA A 62 3.98 1.70 -8.94
CA ALA A 62 3.92 3.10 -9.37
C ALA A 62 5.11 3.47 -10.27
N ASP A 63 6.32 2.98 -9.97
CA ASP A 63 7.52 3.22 -10.78
C ASP A 63 7.46 2.54 -12.17
N ARG A 64 6.59 1.52 -12.34
CA ARG A 64 6.35 0.86 -13.64
C ARG A 64 5.28 1.55 -14.47
N LEU A 65 4.49 2.44 -13.86
CA LEU A 65 3.51 3.24 -14.59
C LEU A 65 4.20 4.41 -15.30
N PRO A 66 3.65 4.88 -16.43
CA PRO A 66 4.08 6.17 -16.98
C PRO A 66 3.81 7.27 -15.94
N ALA A 67 4.68 8.27 -15.87
CA ALA A 67 4.56 9.34 -14.87
C ALA A 67 3.16 9.94 -14.86
N GLY A 68 2.53 9.94 -13.68
CA GLY A 68 1.23 10.57 -13.46
C GLY A 68 1.33 12.07 -13.23
N ASP A 69 0.18 12.69 -12.98
CA ASP A 69 0.04 14.14 -12.81
C ASP A 69 -0.08 14.58 -11.34
N ALA A 70 0.04 13.65 -10.38
CA ALA A 70 -0.04 13.98 -8.95
C ALA A 70 1.22 14.75 -8.50
N VAL A 71 0.99 15.83 -7.77
CA VAL A 71 2.04 16.71 -7.22
C VAL A 71 1.90 16.78 -5.70
N GLU A 72 3.05 16.81 -5.01
CA GLU A 72 3.18 16.79 -3.54
C GLU A 72 2.57 18.02 -2.85
#